data_AF-A0A7Y4EJA3-F1
#
_entry.id   AF-A0A7Y4EJA3-F1
#
_cell.length_a   1.000
_cell.length_b   1.000
_cell.length_c   1.000
_cell.angle_alpha   90.00
_cell.angle_beta   90.00
_cell.angle_gamma   90.00
#
_symmetry.space_group_name_H-M   'P 1'
#
loop_
_entity.id
_entity.type
_entity.pdbx_description
1 polymer ?
#
loop_
_entity_poly.entity_id
_entity_poly.type
_entity_poly.pdbx_seq_one_letter_code
_entity_poly.pdbx_strand_id
1 'polypeptide(L)'
;MHKLSLAIALAGSLMASSISWAETLSATTQAPLYQLDDKLVLGRVESVYLNDIPELDGISFAGKIDTGADTTSMHADNIHVSSAHPKFSKLKDEELMRALIDYDPIDDISYKEWDKSVFADYKVIVSFTVTHPHTGEEIEISDDLERISVIRSRTSKKPLVRPTINIPLTIAGRTVMTDVNLTNRTQFSAPFLVGKTFLDNNAWVFAGYDYLQEQKQAQLIGKKESVSIDGVKQKISYSLQNNYSSLHATNIKVDEKSQQVSFTIEDKQGNQANLTRPLVRMLNVSGEEKPLVFVPINAKGNKSQHWMVYLTDRSNYSTQLRVGKGTLNKRFMIATNQTSLLDDSPKTFNNKSKALQVSGEERLTLDGIELKAAPSLRVKTPLLKVASFEMYEEKGKDWVTYYLNTTDGDVKQFSKPINKKLRVGDSVRPVVFGVFNLSGKLVELPYAIDVLGEDETEDHFVIGQKMSKSGVLINTRTENLLDAYPLFKAGHIEVATVEGMAFPVKLDTGADVSSMNAQNIKLFEKEGKQMVSFTYENDLGMKKKLTREVVDTMTITAKEGEKANIRPVVEMQVTLGELEKKIRVNLQDRSRFHYSMILGKNFLKYGAVVASDTDFIVTEKPDYEK
;
A
#
# COMPACT_ATOMS: atom_id res chain seq x y z
N MET A 1 61.76 36.16 41.67
CA MET A 1 62.18 35.28 40.55
C MET A 1 61.52 33.92 40.74
N HIS A 2 60.81 33.43 39.71
CA HIS A 2 60.37 32.03 39.47
C HIS A 2 59.45 31.30 40.49
N LYS A 3 58.21 30.98 40.08
CA LYS A 3 57.68 29.61 39.70
C LYS A 3 57.38 28.74 40.95
N LEU A 4 56.27 28.03 41.12
CA LEU A 4 55.45 27.25 40.19
C LEU A 4 54.11 26.84 40.89
N SER A 5 52.99 26.94 40.18
CA SER A 5 51.86 25.98 40.04
C SER A 5 51.44 25.05 41.20
N LEU A 6 50.15 25.09 41.60
CA LEU A 6 49.23 23.94 41.47
C LEU A 6 47.76 24.41 41.57
N ALA A 7 47.04 24.36 40.46
CA ALA A 7 45.59 24.52 40.41
C ALA A 7 44.94 23.13 40.33
N ILE A 8 44.13 22.77 41.31
CA ILE A 8 43.28 21.57 41.29
C ILE A 8 41.91 22.03 40.76
N ALA A 9 41.62 21.69 39.50
CA ALA A 9 40.28 21.82 38.94
C ALA A 9 39.53 20.51 39.17
N LEU A 10 38.47 20.54 39.99
CA LEU A 10 37.48 19.47 40.06
C LEU A 10 36.73 19.43 38.71
N ALA A 11 37.00 18.39 37.92
CA ALA A 11 36.18 18.04 36.78
C ALA A 11 34.91 17.33 37.30
N GLY A 12 33.80 18.08 37.36
CA GLY A 12 32.47 17.49 37.46
C GLY A 12 32.09 16.90 36.10
N SER A 13 32.07 15.58 36.01
CA SER A 13 31.55 14.85 34.86
C SER A 13 30.02 15.00 34.81
N LEU A 14 29.53 15.98 34.06
CA LEU A 14 28.17 15.96 33.54
C LEU A 14 28.12 14.91 32.43
N MET A 15 27.65 13.71 32.77
CA MET A 15 27.14 12.73 31.81
C MET A 15 25.89 13.34 31.17
N ALA A 16 26.07 14.16 30.13
CA ALA A 16 25.02 14.42 29.17
C ALA A 16 24.91 13.15 28.32
N SER A 17 23.93 12.29 28.63
CA SER A 17 23.50 11.25 27.71
C SER A 17 23.02 11.94 26.43
N SER A 18 23.85 11.97 25.40
CA SER A 18 23.42 12.27 24.05
C SER A 18 22.48 11.15 23.62
N ILE A 19 21.17 11.36 23.80
CA ILE A 19 20.16 10.58 23.11
C ILE A 19 20.44 10.82 21.62
N SER A 20 20.90 9.77 20.95
CA SER A 20 21.18 9.77 19.53
C SER A 20 19.90 10.11 18.80
N TRP A 21 19.86 11.29 18.21
CA TRP A 21 18.82 11.66 17.27
C TRP A 21 18.96 10.71 16.09
N ALA A 22 18.04 9.76 15.92
CA ALA A 22 17.71 9.33 14.58
C ALA A 22 17.39 10.63 13.81
N GLU A 23 18.18 10.97 12.78
CA GLU A 23 18.01 12.23 12.06
C GLU A 23 16.57 12.32 11.56
N THR A 24 15.73 13.10 12.24
CA THR A 24 14.38 13.36 11.78
C THR A 24 14.50 14.12 10.47
N LEU A 25 13.98 13.53 9.40
CA LEU A 25 14.05 14.12 8.09
C LEU A 25 13.22 15.41 8.12
N SER A 26 13.65 16.46 7.44
CA SER A 26 12.84 17.69 7.24
C SER A 26 11.69 17.43 6.24
N ALA A 27 10.91 16.39 6.49
CA ALA A 27 9.82 15.89 5.67
C ALA A 27 8.78 15.19 6.56
N THR A 28 7.55 15.10 6.07
CA THR A 28 6.44 14.46 6.79
C THR A 28 5.69 13.51 5.87
N THR A 29 4.80 12.70 6.45
CA THR A 29 3.86 11.90 5.66
C THR A 29 2.98 12.75 4.75
N GLN A 30 2.73 14.02 5.07
CA GLN A 30 1.99 14.94 4.19
C GLN A 30 2.86 15.55 3.08
N ALA A 31 4.14 15.80 3.37
CA ALA A 31 5.12 16.36 2.45
C ALA A 31 6.33 15.43 2.33
N PRO A 32 6.18 14.30 1.61
CA PRO A 32 7.21 13.26 1.58
C PRO A 32 8.41 13.63 0.70
N LEU A 33 9.52 12.93 0.93
CA LEU A 33 10.70 12.96 0.07
C LEU A 33 10.54 12.05 -1.14
N TYR A 34 11.22 12.39 -2.23
CA TYR A 34 11.28 11.58 -3.45
C TYR A 34 12.66 10.97 -3.68
N GLN A 35 13.67 11.51 -3.00
CA GLN A 35 15.06 11.06 -2.97
C GLN A 35 15.60 11.26 -1.56
N LEU A 36 16.49 10.36 -1.14
CA LEU A 36 17.16 10.39 0.15
C LEU A 36 18.51 9.70 0.00
N ASP A 37 19.59 10.35 0.45
CA ASP A 37 20.97 9.86 0.33
C ASP A 37 21.33 9.44 -1.12
N ASP A 38 21.00 10.28 -2.10
CA ASP A 38 21.18 10.05 -3.55
C ASP A 38 20.48 8.79 -4.12
N LYS A 39 19.62 8.15 -3.32
CA LYS A 39 18.76 7.03 -3.71
C LYS A 39 17.32 7.50 -3.92
N LEU A 40 16.54 6.74 -4.68
CA LEU A 40 15.09 6.99 -4.82
C LEU A 40 14.37 6.71 -3.50
N VAL A 41 13.26 7.39 -3.24
CA VAL A 41 12.29 6.97 -2.21
C VAL A 41 11.06 6.41 -2.91
N LEU A 42 10.91 5.09 -2.92
CA LEU A 42 9.79 4.41 -3.57
C LEU A 42 8.61 4.28 -2.61
N GLY A 43 7.39 4.33 -3.15
CA GLY A 43 6.21 3.88 -2.43
C GLY A 43 6.19 2.34 -2.31
N ARG A 44 5.18 1.81 -1.63
CA ARG A 44 4.91 0.37 -1.49
C ARG A 44 4.57 -0.30 -2.82
N VAL A 45 3.97 0.43 -3.75
CA VAL A 45 3.69 -0.02 -5.12
C VAL A 45 4.18 1.04 -6.07
N GLU A 46 4.88 0.65 -7.13
CA GLU A 46 5.35 1.58 -8.16
C GLU A 46 5.15 1.01 -9.58
N SER A 47 5.25 1.90 -10.57
CA SER A 47 5.28 1.51 -11.98
C SER A 47 6.65 0.91 -12.33
N VAL A 48 6.67 -0.33 -12.79
CA VAL A 48 7.86 -1.05 -13.29
C VAL A 48 7.79 -1.15 -14.81
N TYR A 49 8.91 -0.93 -15.49
CA TYR A 49 9.01 -0.94 -16.95
C TYR A 49 10.14 -1.85 -17.43
N LEU A 50 9.88 -2.52 -18.56
CA LEU A 50 10.81 -3.36 -19.30
C LEU A 50 11.15 -2.70 -20.64
N ASN A 51 11.69 -1.47 -20.61
CA ASN A 51 11.83 -0.63 -21.81
C ASN A 51 12.77 -1.19 -22.88
N ASP A 52 13.65 -2.13 -22.51
CA ASP A 52 14.60 -2.76 -23.44
C ASP A 52 13.93 -3.85 -24.29
N ILE A 53 12.70 -4.24 -23.97
CA ILE A 53 11.85 -5.08 -24.81
C ILE A 53 11.00 -4.16 -25.68
N PRO A 54 11.23 -4.08 -27.00
CA PRO A 54 10.59 -3.10 -27.88
C PRO A 54 9.06 -3.10 -27.82
N GLU A 55 8.46 -4.30 -27.69
CA GLU A 55 7.01 -4.49 -27.59
C GLU A 55 6.43 -3.98 -26.27
N LEU A 56 7.27 -3.81 -25.22
CA LEU A 56 6.87 -3.36 -23.89
C LEU A 56 7.34 -1.93 -23.57
N ASP A 57 7.92 -1.20 -24.53
CA ASP A 57 8.41 0.15 -24.29
C ASP A 57 7.28 1.09 -23.82
N GLY A 58 7.52 1.77 -22.69
CA GLY A 58 6.54 2.64 -22.03
C GLY A 58 5.34 1.92 -21.40
N ILE A 59 5.29 0.59 -21.45
CA ILE A 59 4.25 -0.22 -20.79
C ILE A 59 4.63 -0.42 -19.32
N SER A 60 3.72 -0.01 -18.44
CA SER A 60 3.96 -0.06 -16.99
C SER A 60 3.21 -1.19 -16.33
N PHE A 61 3.95 -2.01 -15.61
CA PHE A 61 3.46 -3.07 -14.75
C PHE A 61 3.40 -2.57 -13.30
N ALA A 62 2.48 -3.13 -12.50
CA ALA A 62 2.48 -2.87 -11.07
C ALA A 62 3.60 -3.70 -10.41
N GLY A 63 4.50 -3.05 -9.68
CA GLY A 63 5.50 -3.70 -8.84
C GLY A 63 5.23 -3.46 -7.37
N LYS A 64 5.11 -4.53 -6.58
CA LYS A 64 5.08 -4.44 -5.12
C LYS A 64 6.51 -4.34 -4.61
N ILE A 65 6.81 -3.30 -3.85
CA ILE A 65 8.15 -3.03 -3.30
C ILE A 65 8.27 -3.67 -1.92
N ASP A 66 9.23 -4.58 -1.77
CA ASP A 66 9.34 -5.49 -0.63
C ASP A 66 10.78 -5.55 -0.11
N THR A 67 11.07 -4.75 0.92
CA THR A 67 12.35 -4.77 1.66
C THR A 67 12.61 -6.11 2.37
N GLY A 68 11.56 -6.90 2.60
CA GLY A 68 11.62 -8.19 3.25
C GLY A 68 11.97 -9.35 2.30
N ALA A 69 12.10 -9.10 0.99
CA ALA A 69 12.41 -10.09 -0.02
C ALA A 69 13.83 -9.93 -0.56
N ASP A 70 14.64 -10.99 -0.46
CA ASP A 70 16.03 -10.96 -0.91
C ASP A 70 16.18 -10.86 -2.43
N THR A 71 15.16 -11.25 -3.19
CA THR A 71 15.22 -11.26 -4.66
C THR A 71 14.01 -10.58 -5.27
N THR A 72 14.24 -9.85 -6.36
CA THR A 72 13.18 -9.44 -7.29
C THR A 72 12.64 -10.65 -8.06
N SER A 73 11.34 -10.65 -8.32
CA SER A 73 10.68 -11.67 -9.14
C SER A 73 9.64 -11.06 -10.06
N MET A 74 9.46 -11.66 -11.22
CA MET A 74 8.45 -11.25 -12.18
C MET A 74 7.59 -12.42 -12.65
N HIS A 75 6.38 -12.07 -13.09
CA HIS A 75 5.49 -12.97 -13.78
C HIS A 75 6.07 -13.34 -15.14
N ALA A 76 6.15 -14.63 -15.42
CA ALA A 76 6.46 -15.15 -16.74
C ALA A 76 5.71 -16.47 -16.95
N ASP A 77 5.29 -16.70 -18.19
CA ASP A 77 4.66 -17.94 -18.64
C ASP A 77 5.66 -18.76 -19.47
N ASN A 78 5.32 -20.02 -19.75
CA ASN A 78 6.12 -20.92 -20.62
C ASN A 78 7.62 -20.94 -20.29
N ILE A 79 7.96 -20.92 -18.99
CA ILE A 79 9.35 -20.88 -18.53
C ILE A 79 10.01 -22.23 -18.79
N HIS A 80 11.02 -22.25 -19.64
CA HIS A 80 11.82 -23.42 -19.96
C HIS A 80 13.30 -23.16 -19.76
N VAL A 81 14.01 -24.15 -19.24
CA VAL A 81 15.46 -24.13 -19.01
C VAL A 81 16.09 -25.29 -19.77
N SER A 82 17.10 -25.00 -20.57
CA SER A 82 17.79 -26.01 -21.36
C SER A 82 19.29 -25.76 -21.40
N SER A 83 20.08 -26.81 -21.66
CA SER A 83 21.53 -26.72 -21.77
C SER A 83 22.00 -27.28 -23.11
N ALA A 84 22.93 -26.58 -23.75
CA ALA A 84 23.65 -27.11 -24.92
C ALA A 84 24.87 -27.97 -24.53
N HIS A 85 25.19 -28.08 -23.25
CA HIS A 85 26.33 -28.86 -22.77
C HIS A 85 26.04 -30.37 -22.88
N PRO A 86 26.95 -31.19 -23.45
CA PRO A 86 26.69 -32.61 -23.73
C PRO A 86 26.17 -33.40 -22.53
N LYS A 87 26.74 -33.16 -21.34
CA LYS A 87 26.34 -33.81 -20.07
C LYS A 87 24.88 -33.52 -19.66
N PHE A 88 24.40 -32.31 -19.96
CA PHE A 88 23.13 -31.79 -19.46
C PHE A 88 22.07 -31.65 -20.55
N SER A 89 22.43 -31.88 -21.81
CA SER A 89 21.57 -31.69 -22.99
C SER A 89 20.25 -32.48 -22.98
N LYS A 90 20.19 -33.58 -22.24
CA LYS A 90 18.99 -34.43 -22.09
C LYS A 90 18.08 -34.01 -20.94
N LEU A 91 18.56 -33.17 -20.02
CA LEU A 91 17.77 -32.67 -18.90
C LEU A 91 17.15 -31.33 -19.27
N LYS A 92 15.98 -31.04 -18.69
CA LYS A 92 15.25 -29.79 -18.90
C LYS A 92 14.70 -29.27 -17.57
N ASP A 93 14.43 -27.97 -17.54
CA ASP A 93 13.64 -27.30 -16.51
C ASP A 93 14.12 -27.62 -15.08
N GLU A 94 13.22 -28.07 -14.20
CA GLU A 94 13.55 -28.39 -12.81
C GLU A 94 14.57 -29.53 -12.69
N GLU A 95 14.52 -30.54 -13.57
CA GLU A 95 15.47 -31.66 -13.55
C GLU A 95 16.89 -31.18 -13.88
N LEU A 96 17.02 -30.32 -14.89
CA LEU A 96 18.29 -29.69 -15.26
C LEU A 96 18.81 -28.80 -14.13
N MET A 97 17.98 -27.91 -13.60
CA MET A 97 18.40 -27.00 -12.54
C MET A 97 18.88 -27.75 -11.29
N ARG A 98 18.18 -28.82 -10.90
CA ARG A 98 18.60 -29.65 -9.76
C ARG A 98 19.90 -30.40 -10.04
N ALA A 99 20.04 -30.97 -11.24
CA ALA A 99 21.28 -31.65 -11.62
C ALA A 99 22.49 -30.71 -11.68
N LEU A 100 22.28 -29.42 -11.97
CA LEU A 100 23.33 -28.40 -11.90
C LEU A 100 23.66 -28.02 -10.45
N ILE A 101 22.64 -27.82 -9.60
CA ILE A 101 22.82 -27.55 -8.16
C ILE A 101 23.64 -28.66 -7.50
N ASP A 102 23.29 -29.92 -7.76
CA ASP A 102 23.91 -31.09 -7.13
C ASP A 102 25.21 -31.52 -7.85
N TYR A 103 25.74 -30.73 -8.79
CA TYR A 103 26.96 -31.07 -9.52
C TYR A 103 28.18 -30.54 -8.77
N ASP A 104 29.08 -31.42 -8.32
CA ASP A 104 30.22 -31.08 -7.44
C ASP A 104 30.95 -29.76 -7.80
N PRO A 105 31.33 -29.46 -9.07
CA PRO A 105 31.98 -28.19 -9.41
C PRO A 105 31.16 -26.92 -9.13
N ILE A 106 29.84 -27.03 -9.01
CA ILE A 106 28.92 -25.94 -8.63
C ILE A 106 28.61 -26.03 -7.13
N ASP A 107 28.34 -27.22 -6.60
CA ASP A 107 27.99 -27.45 -5.19
C ASP A 107 29.14 -27.08 -4.23
N ASP A 108 30.39 -27.23 -4.70
CA ASP A 108 31.59 -26.81 -3.98
C ASP A 108 31.74 -25.27 -3.88
N ILE A 109 30.97 -24.50 -4.66
CA ILE A 109 30.99 -23.03 -4.66
C ILE A 109 29.89 -22.52 -3.72
N SER A 110 30.22 -21.51 -2.90
CA SER A 110 29.24 -20.91 -2.01
C SER A 110 28.03 -20.38 -2.77
N TYR A 111 26.81 -20.65 -2.31
CA TYR A 111 25.58 -20.12 -2.93
C TYR A 111 25.58 -18.58 -3.08
N LYS A 112 26.30 -17.86 -2.21
CA LYS A 112 26.43 -16.40 -2.30
C LYS A 112 27.28 -15.94 -3.49
N GLU A 113 28.10 -16.83 -4.03
CA GLU A 113 29.00 -16.60 -5.16
C GLU A 113 28.41 -17.15 -6.47
N TRP A 114 27.18 -17.67 -6.45
CA TRP A 114 26.50 -18.12 -7.65
C TRP A 114 26.06 -16.92 -8.50
N ASP A 115 26.76 -16.73 -9.60
CA ASP A 115 26.49 -15.76 -10.66
C ASP A 115 26.63 -16.41 -12.05
N LYS A 116 26.48 -15.61 -13.11
CA LYS A 116 26.58 -16.09 -14.50
C LYS A 116 27.85 -16.91 -14.77
N SER A 117 28.98 -16.58 -14.15
CA SER A 117 30.26 -17.24 -14.41
C SER A 117 30.25 -18.71 -13.99
N VAL A 118 29.54 -19.04 -12.91
CA VAL A 118 29.40 -20.42 -12.41
C VAL A 118 28.65 -21.30 -13.41
N PHE A 119 27.70 -20.73 -14.15
CA PHE A 119 26.83 -21.48 -15.06
C PHE A 119 27.26 -21.41 -16.53
N ALA A 120 28.16 -20.50 -16.89
CA ALA A 120 28.52 -20.18 -18.28
C ALA A 120 29.01 -21.39 -19.09
N ASP A 121 29.86 -22.23 -18.52
CA ASP A 121 30.43 -23.42 -19.20
C ASP A 121 29.36 -24.46 -19.55
N TYR A 122 28.23 -24.44 -18.85
CA TYR A 122 27.12 -25.36 -19.06
C TYR A 122 26.12 -24.84 -20.08
N LYS A 123 26.34 -23.64 -20.66
CA LYS A 123 25.57 -23.07 -21.78
C LYS A 123 24.07 -23.22 -21.57
N VAL A 124 23.61 -22.75 -20.40
CA VAL A 124 22.23 -22.88 -19.95
C VAL A 124 21.45 -21.66 -20.43
N ILE A 125 20.39 -21.92 -21.19
CA ILE A 125 19.48 -20.92 -21.74
C ILE A 125 18.14 -21.04 -21.05
N VAL A 126 17.56 -19.89 -20.71
CA VAL A 126 16.22 -19.74 -20.15
C VAL A 126 15.35 -19.06 -21.19
N SER A 127 14.28 -19.72 -21.63
CA SER A 127 13.25 -19.13 -22.49
C SER A 127 11.94 -18.98 -21.73
N PHE A 128 11.21 -17.90 -21.97
CA PHE A 128 9.94 -17.62 -21.29
C PHE A 128 9.10 -16.62 -22.09
N THR A 129 7.82 -16.50 -21.73
CA THR A 129 6.87 -15.58 -22.35
C THR A 129 6.46 -14.49 -21.38
N VAL A 130 6.40 -13.25 -21.87
CA VAL A 130 5.73 -12.12 -21.21
C VAL A 130 4.57 -11.66 -22.08
N THR A 131 3.37 -11.64 -21.53
CA THR A 131 2.16 -11.24 -22.27
C THR A 131 1.97 -9.73 -22.22
N HIS A 132 1.86 -9.08 -23.38
CA HIS A 132 1.58 -7.65 -23.47
C HIS A 132 0.17 -7.35 -22.89
N PRO A 133 0.06 -6.53 -21.83
CA PRO A 133 -1.16 -6.44 -21.02
C PRO A 133 -2.36 -5.82 -21.74
N HIS A 134 -2.14 -5.08 -22.84
CA HIS A 134 -3.23 -4.40 -23.56
C HIS A 134 -3.66 -5.12 -24.84
N THR A 135 -2.77 -5.92 -25.45
CA THR A 135 -3.00 -6.58 -26.76
C THR A 135 -3.14 -8.09 -26.60
N GLY A 136 -2.55 -8.68 -25.57
CA GLY A 136 -2.51 -10.12 -25.36
C GLY A 136 -1.43 -10.81 -26.20
N GLU A 137 -0.57 -10.03 -26.87
CA GLU A 137 0.57 -10.55 -27.62
C GLU A 137 1.56 -11.25 -26.68
N GLU A 138 1.90 -12.48 -27.02
CA GLU A 138 2.89 -13.29 -26.30
C GLU A 138 4.29 -12.93 -26.83
N ILE A 139 5.13 -12.37 -25.96
CA ILE A 139 6.50 -11.97 -26.31
C ILE A 139 7.43 -13.03 -25.76
N GLU A 140 8.03 -13.82 -26.64
CA GLU A 140 9.02 -14.84 -26.28
C GLU A 140 10.40 -14.20 -26.09
N ILE A 141 11.02 -14.47 -24.96
CA ILE A 141 12.32 -13.96 -24.56
C ILE A 141 13.21 -15.15 -24.23
N SER A 142 14.47 -15.08 -24.66
CA SER A 142 15.48 -16.09 -24.39
C SER A 142 16.76 -15.41 -23.93
N ASP A 143 17.31 -15.86 -22.81
CA ASP A 143 18.51 -15.29 -22.20
C ASP A 143 19.37 -16.39 -21.56
N ASP A 144 20.62 -16.07 -21.27
CA ASP A 144 21.49 -16.92 -20.48
C ASP A 144 20.99 -17.01 -19.04
N LEU A 145 21.16 -18.18 -18.41
CA LEU A 145 20.92 -18.32 -16.98
C LEU A 145 21.94 -17.48 -16.19
N GLU A 146 21.46 -16.54 -15.37
CA GLU A 146 22.30 -15.80 -14.43
C GLU A 146 22.66 -16.69 -13.24
N ARG A 147 21.64 -17.26 -12.59
CA ARG A 147 21.81 -18.24 -11.50
C ARG A 147 20.54 -19.04 -11.24
N ILE A 148 20.67 -20.08 -10.42
CA ILE A 148 19.53 -20.84 -9.90
C ILE A 148 19.21 -20.36 -8.49
N SER A 149 18.03 -19.78 -8.30
CA SER A 149 17.57 -19.34 -6.98
C SER A 149 16.89 -20.48 -6.23
N VAL A 150 17.34 -20.75 -5.00
CA VAL A 150 16.78 -21.79 -4.12
C VAL A 150 15.86 -21.14 -3.09
N ILE A 151 14.55 -21.23 -3.32
CA ILE A 151 13.52 -20.59 -2.50
C ILE A 151 12.97 -21.58 -1.47
N ARG A 152 13.14 -21.25 -0.18
CA ARG A 152 12.56 -22.04 0.92
C ARG A 152 11.04 -22.05 0.82
N SER A 153 10.44 -23.25 0.79
CA SER A 153 8.99 -23.38 0.74
C SER A 153 8.34 -23.10 2.09
N ARG A 154 7.17 -22.44 2.06
CA ARG A 154 6.41 -22.18 3.29
C ARG A 154 5.75 -23.45 3.83
N THR A 155 5.43 -24.41 2.97
CA THR A 155 4.62 -25.60 3.30
C THR A 155 5.36 -26.92 3.07
N SER A 156 6.45 -26.92 2.31
CA SER A 156 7.22 -28.13 1.98
C SER A 156 8.62 -28.08 2.60
N LYS A 157 9.17 -29.27 2.88
CA LYS A 157 10.59 -29.45 3.23
C LYS A 157 11.50 -29.33 2.01
N LYS A 158 11.00 -29.60 0.80
CA LYS A 158 11.76 -29.46 -0.44
C LYS A 158 11.74 -27.98 -0.89
N PRO A 159 12.90 -27.35 -1.17
CA PRO A 159 12.94 -26.01 -1.70
C PRO A 159 12.46 -25.97 -3.15
N LEU A 160 11.84 -24.85 -3.51
CA LEU A 160 11.51 -24.51 -4.90
C LEU A 160 12.78 -23.96 -5.57
N VAL A 161 13.04 -24.34 -6.80
CA VAL A 161 14.13 -23.78 -7.61
C VAL A 161 13.55 -22.91 -8.71
N ARG A 162 14.20 -21.78 -9.00
CA ARG A 162 13.76 -20.84 -10.04
C ARG A 162 14.96 -20.41 -10.90
N PRO A 163 14.78 -20.32 -12.23
CA PRO A 163 15.77 -19.67 -13.06
C PRO A 163 15.75 -18.16 -12.78
N THR A 164 16.95 -17.59 -12.69
CA THR A 164 17.18 -16.16 -12.54
C THR A 164 17.84 -15.65 -13.82
N ILE A 165 17.37 -14.52 -14.32
CA ILE A 165 18.01 -13.79 -15.43
C ILE A 165 18.43 -12.40 -14.95
N ASN A 166 19.38 -11.76 -15.62
CA ASN A 166 19.81 -10.41 -15.32
C ASN A 166 19.28 -9.44 -16.40
N ILE A 167 18.24 -8.67 -16.05
CA ILE A 167 17.55 -7.78 -17.00
C ILE A 167 17.45 -6.35 -16.48
N PRO A 168 17.43 -5.35 -17.37
CA PRO A 168 17.24 -3.95 -16.97
C PRO A 168 15.80 -3.71 -16.55
N LEU A 169 15.61 -3.33 -15.29
CA LEU A 169 14.32 -2.86 -14.76
C LEU A 169 14.36 -1.35 -14.58
N THR A 170 13.33 -0.65 -15.07
CA THR A 170 13.19 0.79 -14.86
C THR A 170 12.06 1.08 -13.87
N ILE A 171 12.37 1.82 -12.80
CA ILE A 171 11.39 2.30 -11.81
C ILE A 171 11.67 3.77 -11.53
N ALA A 172 10.64 4.61 -11.62
CA ALA A 172 10.74 6.05 -11.38
C ALA A 172 11.88 6.74 -12.18
N GLY A 173 12.12 6.28 -13.41
CA GLY A 173 13.15 6.82 -14.31
C GLY A 173 14.58 6.33 -14.02
N ARG A 174 14.80 5.47 -13.02
CA ARG A 174 16.10 4.82 -12.77
C ARG A 174 16.07 3.39 -13.32
N THR A 175 17.01 3.09 -14.21
CA THR A 175 17.21 1.75 -14.79
C THR A 175 18.34 1.04 -14.06
N VAL A 176 18.09 -0.20 -13.64
CA VAL A 176 19.05 -1.04 -12.89
C VAL A 176 19.07 -2.43 -13.50
N MET A 177 20.26 -2.94 -13.85
CA MET A 177 20.44 -4.35 -14.18
C MET A 177 20.17 -5.18 -12.94
N THR A 178 19.14 -6.02 -13.00
CA THR A 178 18.57 -6.67 -11.83
C THR A 178 18.49 -8.16 -12.04
N ASP A 179 18.92 -8.93 -11.04
CA ASP A 179 18.62 -10.36 -10.96
C ASP A 179 17.12 -10.55 -10.69
N VAL A 180 16.42 -11.14 -11.65
CA VAL A 180 14.98 -11.37 -11.61
C VAL A 180 14.66 -12.86 -11.67
N ASN A 181 14.00 -13.34 -10.62
CA ASN A 181 13.44 -14.69 -10.58
C ASN A 181 12.19 -14.78 -11.46
N LEU A 182 12.20 -15.75 -12.39
CA LEU A 182 11.02 -16.06 -13.21
C LEU A 182 10.08 -16.99 -12.45
N THR A 183 8.79 -16.66 -12.40
CA THR A 183 7.78 -17.48 -11.73
C THR A 183 6.40 -17.16 -12.25
N ASN A 184 5.51 -18.15 -12.24
CA ASN A 184 4.09 -17.87 -12.39
C ASN A 184 3.61 -17.06 -11.17
N ARG A 185 2.91 -15.96 -11.44
CA ARG A 185 2.37 -15.03 -10.45
C ARG A 185 0.89 -14.67 -10.67
N THR A 186 0.13 -15.48 -11.41
CA THR A 186 -1.27 -15.21 -11.77
C THR A 186 -2.15 -14.97 -10.54
N GLN A 187 -1.87 -15.66 -9.43
CA GLN A 187 -2.62 -15.52 -8.17
C GLN A 187 -2.28 -14.24 -7.39
N PHE A 188 -1.19 -13.53 -7.73
CA PHE A 188 -0.74 -12.34 -7.00
C PHE A 188 -1.35 -11.06 -7.59
N SER A 189 -1.50 -10.04 -6.75
CA SER A 189 -2.07 -8.75 -7.16
C SER A 189 -1.17 -7.90 -8.06
N ALA A 190 0.12 -8.26 -8.13
CA ALA A 190 1.14 -7.53 -8.89
C ALA A 190 2.05 -8.53 -9.62
N PRO A 191 2.28 -8.33 -10.93
CA PRO A 191 3.17 -9.18 -11.73
C PRO A 191 4.63 -9.07 -11.27
N PHE A 192 5.05 -7.95 -10.67
CA PHE A 192 6.38 -7.80 -10.10
C PHE A 192 6.34 -7.75 -8.57
N LEU A 193 7.33 -8.39 -7.95
CA LEU A 193 7.75 -8.14 -6.57
C LEU A 193 9.21 -7.70 -6.64
N VAL A 194 9.48 -6.45 -6.23
CA VAL A 194 10.78 -5.80 -6.30
C VAL A 194 11.43 -5.92 -4.93
N GLY A 195 12.53 -6.67 -4.86
CA GLY A 195 13.26 -6.98 -3.62
C GLY A 195 14.68 -6.41 -3.63
N LYS A 196 15.52 -6.91 -2.72
CA LYS A 196 16.89 -6.43 -2.48
C LYS A 196 17.78 -6.39 -3.73
N THR A 197 17.64 -7.35 -4.65
CA THR A 197 18.40 -7.35 -5.92
C THR A 197 18.18 -6.09 -6.78
N PHE A 198 17.07 -5.38 -6.62
CA PHE A 198 16.89 -4.04 -7.17
C PHE A 198 17.16 -2.95 -6.13
N LEU A 199 16.64 -3.10 -4.91
CA LEU A 199 16.57 -2.02 -3.93
C LEU A 199 17.93 -1.63 -3.34
N ASP A 200 18.81 -2.60 -3.12
CA ASP A 200 20.10 -2.37 -2.47
C ASP A 200 20.91 -1.35 -3.27
N ASN A 201 21.42 -0.32 -2.58
CA ASN A 201 22.12 0.82 -3.19
C ASN A 201 21.31 1.71 -4.15
N ASN A 202 20.03 1.42 -4.41
CA ASN A 202 19.22 2.14 -5.39
C ASN A 202 18.02 2.89 -4.79
N ALA A 203 17.41 2.36 -3.73
CA ALA A 203 16.18 2.92 -3.20
C ALA A 203 15.96 2.70 -1.70
N TRP A 204 15.36 3.71 -1.07
CA TRP A 204 14.61 3.60 0.17
C TRP A 204 13.14 3.32 -0.14
N VAL A 205 12.39 2.82 0.85
CA VAL A 205 10.97 2.50 0.67
C VAL A 205 10.11 3.13 1.76
N PHE A 206 9.15 3.95 1.35
CA PHE A 206 8.14 4.54 2.22
C PHE A 206 6.78 3.85 2.01
N ALA A 207 6.50 2.84 2.84
CA ALA A 207 5.32 1.99 2.69
C ALA A 207 3.97 2.70 2.91
N GLY A 208 3.99 3.93 3.45
CA GLY A 208 2.81 4.77 3.66
C GLY A 208 2.18 5.28 2.36
N TYR A 209 2.86 5.16 1.22
CA TYR A 209 2.38 5.61 -0.08
C TYR A 209 2.31 4.47 -1.10
N ASP A 210 1.28 4.48 -1.94
CA ASP A 210 1.26 3.75 -3.20
C ASP A 210 1.48 4.74 -4.35
N TYR A 211 2.38 4.42 -5.29
CA TYR A 211 2.77 5.26 -6.42
C TYR A 211 3.25 6.66 -6.00
N LEU A 212 4.19 6.70 -5.05
CA LEU A 212 4.73 7.94 -4.51
C LEU A 212 5.36 8.77 -5.63
N GLN A 213 6.14 8.12 -6.49
CA GLN A 213 6.85 8.76 -7.59
C GLN A 213 5.92 9.30 -8.68
N GLU A 214 4.65 8.84 -8.73
CA GLU A 214 3.63 9.35 -9.65
C GLU A 214 2.94 10.64 -9.19
N GLN A 215 3.16 11.07 -7.94
CA GLN A 215 2.42 12.19 -7.37
C GLN A 215 2.75 13.54 -8.04
N LYS A 216 4.02 13.79 -8.41
CA LYS A 216 4.44 15.08 -8.98
C LYS A 216 3.77 15.36 -10.34
N GLN A 217 3.47 14.31 -11.09
CA GLN A 217 2.85 14.31 -12.41
C GLN A 217 1.36 13.96 -12.38
N ALA A 218 0.77 13.80 -11.19
CA ALA A 218 -0.65 13.44 -11.06
C ALA A 218 -1.53 14.46 -11.78
N GLN A 219 -2.41 13.99 -12.66
CA GLN A 219 -3.42 14.82 -13.31
C GLN A 219 -4.53 15.16 -12.30
N LEU A 220 -5.06 16.37 -12.37
CA LEU A 220 -6.24 16.75 -11.60
C LEU A 220 -7.49 16.24 -12.31
N ILE A 221 -8.37 15.61 -11.55
CA ILE A 221 -9.65 15.11 -12.02
C ILE A 221 -10.79 15.71 -11.18
N GLY A 222 -11.89 16.12 -11.80
CA GLY A 222 -13.01 16.78 -11.12
C GLY A 222 -13.99 15.80 -10.47
N LYS A 223 -14.92 16.32 -9.67
CA LYS A 223 -15.96 15.50 -9.01
C LYS A 223 -17.02 14.92 -9.96
N LYS A 224 -17.10 15.43 -11.19
CA LYS A 224 -17.98 14.94 -12.26
C LYS A 224 -17.16 14.91 -13.53
N GLU A 225 -16.99 13.73 -14.09
CA GLU A 225 -16.19 13.50 -15.29
C GLU A 225 -16.87 12.50 -16.21
N SER A 226 -16.42 12.51 -17.46
CA SER A 226 -16.70 11.46 -18.42
C SER A 226 -15.47 11.17 -19.26
N VAL A 227 -15.40 9.95 -19.77
CA VAL A 227 -14.40 9.54 -20.76
C VAL A 227 -15.09 8.81 -21.91
N SER A 228 -14.38 8.58 -23.01
CA SER A 228 -14.86 7.74 -24.11
C SER A 228 -14.10 6.41 -24.12
N ILE A 229 -14.83 5.31 -24.27
CA ILE A 229 -14.29 3.98 -24.56
C ILE A 229 -14.93 3.56 -25.88
N ASP A 230 -14.11 3.39 -26.92
CA ASP A 230 -14.57 3.02 -28.26
C ASP A 230 -15.73 3.88 -28.79
N GLY A 231 -15.65 5.20 -28.58
CA GLY A 231 -16.70 6.16 -28.96
C GLY A 231 -17.86 6.27 -27.96
N VAL A 232 -18.06 5.29 -27.08
CA VAL A 232 -19.15 5.29 -26.10
C VAL A 232 -18.79 6.11 -24.86
N LYS A 233 -19.67 7.03 -24.44
CA LYS A 233 -19.42 7.94 -23.33
C LYS A 233 -19.68 7.29 -21.97
N GLN A 234 -18.67 7.23 -21.12
CA GLN A 234 -18.72 6.63 -19.79
C GLN A 234 -18.68 7.71 -18.72
N LYS A 235 -19.77 7.88 -17.96
CA LYS A 235 -19.77 8.79 -16.78
C LYS A 235 -19.01 8.14 -15.62
N ILE A 236 -18.21 8.95 -14.92
CA ILE A 236 -17.33 8.49 -13.85
C ILE A 236 -17.91 8.77 -12.45
N SER A 237 -17.80 7.78 -11.57
CA SER A 237 -17.80 7.94 -10.12
C SER A 237 -16.49 7.41 -9.52
N TYR A 238 -16.27 7.64 -8.23
CA TYR A 238 -15.02 7.29 -7.55
C TYR A 238 -15.25 6.30 -6.40
N SER A 239 -14.28 5.42 -6.20
CA SER A 239 -14.13 4.65 -4.96
C SER A 239 -12.87 5.09 -4.25
N LEU A 240 -13.02 5.71 -3.07
CA LEU A 240 -11.88 6.12 -2.25
C LEU A 240 -11.36 4.99 -1.37
N GLN A 241 -12.08 3.87 -1.29
CA GLN A 241 -11.78 2.74 -0.42
C GLN A 241 -11.31 1.51 -1.20
N ASN A 242 -11.97 1.20 -2.32
CA ASN A 242 -11.67 -0.01 -3.10
C ASN A 242 -10.56 0.22 -4.12
N ASN A 243 -9.67 -0.76 -4.26
CA ASN A 243 -8.54 -0.69 -5.18
C ASN A 243 -8.96 -0.75 -6.66
N TYR A 244 -9.84 -1.69 -7.01
CA TYR A 244 -10.19 -1.95 -8.40
C TYR A 244 -11.27 -1.00 -8.92
N SER A 245 -11.10 -0.57 -10.17
CA SER A 245 -12.11 0.13 -10.95
C SER A 245 -13.13 -0.87 -11.51
N SER A 246 -14.36 -0.43 -11.75
CA SER A 246 -15.44 -1.27 -12.30
C SER A 246 -16.09 -0.59 -13.49
N LEU A 247 -16.32 -1.33 -14.57
CA LEU A 247 -16.99 -0.83 -15.78
C LEU A 247 -18.31 -1.57 -16.01
N HIS A 248 -19.33 -0.81 -16.39
CA HIS A 248 -20.60 -1.38 -16.85
C HIS A 248 -20.37 -2.20 -18.11
N ALA A 249 -20.67 -3.49 -18.03
CA ALA A 249 -20.64 -4.36 -19.19
C ALA A 249 -21.76 -5.41 -19.13
N THR A 250 -22.24 -5.79 -20.30
CA THR A 250 -23.19 -6.88 -20.53
C THR A 250 -22.60 -7.86 -21.54
N ASN A 251 -23.27 -9.00 -21.78
CA ASN A 251 -22.82 -10.03 -22.73
C ASN A 251 -21.37 -10.49 -22.50
N ILE A 252 -20.94 -10.55 -21.24
CA ILE A 252 -19.56 -10.88 -20.87
C ILE A 252 -19.31 -12.37 -21.16
N LYS A 253 -18.35 -12.67 -22.02
CA LYS A 253 -17.91 -14.02 -22.38
C LYS A 253 -16.41 -14.13 -22.21
N VAL A 254 -15.97 -15.06 -21.37
CA VAL A 254 -14.56 -15.38 -21.16
C VAL A 254 -14.22 -16.59 -22.01
N ASP A 255 -13.21 -16.47 -22.88
CA ASP A 255 -12.59 -17.57 -23.58
C ASP A 255 -11.27 -17.91 -22.88
N GLU A 256 -11.28 -18.98 -22.10
CA GLU A 256 -10.12 -19.44 -21.35
C GLU A 256 -9.00 -19.98 -22.25
N LYS A 257 -9.30 -20.41 -23.48
CA LYS A 257 -8.27 -20.94 -24.39
C LYS A 257 -7.43 -19.84 -24.99
N SER A 258 -8.09 -18.77 -25.44
CA SER A 258 -7.40 -17.60 -26.01
C SER A 258 -7.04 -16.55 -24.95
N GLN A 259 -7.42 -16.76 -23.69
CA GLN A 259 -7.29 -15.78 -22.60
C GLN A 259 -7.87 -14.41 -22.99
N GLN A 260 -9.04 -14.41 -23.63
CA GLN A 260 -9.75 -13.19 -24.04
C GLN A 260 -11.13 -13.07 -23.40
N VAL A 261 -11.59 -11.84 -23.26
CA VAL A 261 -12.93 -11.51 -22.76
C VAL A 261 -13.62 -10.62 -23.76
N SER A 262 -14.77 -11.06 -24.27
CA SER A 262 -15.65 -10.26 -25.12
C SER A 262 -16.85 -9.76 -24.33
N PHE A 263 -17.23 -8.50 -24.51
CA PHE A 263 -18.28 -7.84 -23.75
C PHE A 263 -18.85 -6.62 -24.48
N THR A 264 -20.06 -6.21 -24.11
CA THR A 264 -20.73 -5.00 -24.60
C THR A 264 -20.69 -3.92 -23.53
N ILE A 265 -20.32 -2.70 -23.89
CA ILE A 265 -20.49 -1.51 -23.04
C ILE A 265 -21.63 -0.66 -23.58
N GLU A 266 -22.30 0.08 -22.70
CA GLU A 266 -23.43 0.95 -23.05
C GLU A 266 -23.37 2.25 -22.24
N ASP A 267 -23.76 3.38 -22.84
CA ASP A 267 -24.02 4.63 -22.13
C ASP A 267 -25.50 4.82 -21.75
N LYS A 268 -25.84 5.87 -20.99
CA LYS A 268 -27.27 6.10 -20.64
C LYS A 268 -28.14 6.53 -21.83
N GLN A 269 -27.55 6.77 -23.01
CA GLN A 269 -28.25 7.15 -24.24
C GLN A 269 -28.55 5.93 -25.13
N GLY A 270 -28.08 4.74 -24.74
CA GLY A 270 -28.24 3.51 -25.51
C GLY A 270 -27.18 3.30 -26.59
N ASN A 271 -26.12 4.14 -26.64
CA ASN A 271 -25.00 3.87 -27.54
C ASN A 271 -24.19 2.70 -26.99
N GLN A 272 -23.85 1.76 -27.87
CA GLN A 272 -23.15 0.53 -27.49
C GLN A 272 -21.88 0.33 -28.31
N ALA A 273 -20.93 -0.39 -27.72
CA ALA A 273 -19.76 -0.92 -28.41
C ALA A 273 -19.44 -2.32 -27.88
N ASN A 274 -18.97 -3.18 -28.79
CA ASN A 274 -18.47 -4.51 -28.45
C ASN A 274 -16.96 -4.49 -28.40
N LEU A 275 -16.40 -4.95 -27.29
CA LEU A 275 -14.96 -5.00 -27.08
C LEU A 275 -14.53 -6.43 -26.82
N THR A 276 -13.34 -6.77 -27.30
CA THR A 276 -12.61 -7.97 -26.90
C THR A 276 -11.27 -7.56 -26.31
N ARG A 277 -10.95 -7.98 -25.09
CA ARG A 277 -9.72 -7.61 -24.39
C ARG A 277 -9.04 -8.82 -23.76
N PRO A 278 -7.71 -8.82 -23.64
CA PRO A 278 -6.99 -9.85 -22.90
C PRO A 278 -7.51 -9.96 -21.46
N LEU A 279 -7.72 -11.18 -21.00
CA LEU A 279 -8.05 -11.48 -19.61
C LEU A 279 -6.78 -11.29 -18.78
N VAL A 280 -6.83 -10.38 -17.81
CA VAL A 280 -5.74 -10.25 -16.83
C VAL A 280 -5.84 -11.37 -15.80
N ARG A 281 -7.06 -11.57 -15.25
CA ARG A 281 -7.45 -12.68 -14.36
C ARG A 281 -8.93 -12.59 -13.99
N MET A 282 -9.45 -13.63 -13.37
CA MET A 282 -10.72 -13.56 -12.64
C MET A 282 -10.48 -12.95 -11.25
N LEU A 283 -11.32 -11.98 -10.88
CA LEU A 283 -11.28 -11.27 -9.61
C LEU A 283 -12.54 -11.61 -8.81
N ASN A 284 -12.35 -12.15 -7.61
CA ASN A 284 -13.44 -12.32 -6.66
C ASN A 284 -13.91 -10.94 -6.12
N VAL A 285 -15.17 -10.59 -6.39
CA VAL A 285 -15.81 -9.39 -5.90
C VAL A 285 -17.10 -9.79 -5.21
N SER A 286 -17.13 -9.65 -3.88
CA SER A 286 -18.30 -10.01 -3.05
C SER A 286 -18.76 -11.47 -3.25
N GLY A 287 -17.83 -12.41 -3.45
CA GLY A 287 -18.13 -13.83 -3.66
C GLY A 287 -18.36 -14.23 -5.12
N GLU A 288 -18.37 -13.27 -6.05
CA GLU A 288 -18.55 -13.53 -7.48
C GLU A 288 -17.27 -13.29 -8.26
N GLU A 289 -16.89 -14.23 -9.12
CA GLU A 289 -15.75 -14.06 -10.04
C GLU A 289 -16.12 -13.11 -11.19
N LYS A 290 -15.35 -12.04 -11.34
CA LYS A 290 -15.51 -11.03 -12.41
C LYS A 290 -14.23 -10.92 -13.23
N PRO A 291 -14.31 -10.91 -14.57
CA PRO A 291 -13.11 -10.77 -15.40
C PRO A 291 -12.52 -9.37 -15.26
N LEU A 292 -11.21 -9.33 -15.05
CA LEU A 292 -10.40 -8.12 -14.99
C LEU A 292 -9.70 -7.91 -16.33
N VAL A 293 -9.88 -6.73 -16.93
CA VAL A 293 -9.33 -6.39 -18.25
C VAL A 293 -8.77 -4.97 -18.27
N PHE A 294 -7.89 -4.66 -19.22
CA PHE A 294 -7.55 -3.28 -19.56
C PHE A 294 -8.49 -2.75 -20.66
N VAL A 295 -9.02 -1.54 -20.47
CA VAL A 295 -9.80 -0.82 -21.49
C VAL A 295 -9.09 0.44 -21.94
N PRO A 296 -9.08 0.76 -23.24
CA PRO A 296 -8.54 2.01 -23.75
C PRO A 296 -9.48 3.16 -23.40
N ILE A 297 -8.90 4.26 -22.96
CA ILE A 297 -9.59 5.44 -22.47
C ILE A 297 -9.13 6.61 -23.31
N ASN A 298 -10.08 7.16 -24.04
CA ASN A 298 -9.90 8.36 -24.83
C ASN A 298 -10.45 9.54 -24.03
N ALA A 299 -9.54 10.41 -23.57
CA ALA A 299 -9.84 11.74 -23.05
C ALA A 299 -9.35 12.76 -24.09
N LYS A 300 -10.12 13.84 -24.31
CA LYS A 300 -9.75 14.85 -25.31
C LYS A 300 -8.38 15.46 -24.99
N GLY A 301 -7.48 15.50 -25.97
CA GLY A 301 -6.16 16.12 -25.82
C GLY A 301 -5.13 15.34 -25.00
N ASN A 302 -5.41 14.08 -24.61
CA ASN A 302 -4.49 13.24 -23.85
C ASN A 302 -4.04 12.04 -24.71
N LYS A 303 -2.82 11.52 -24.50
CA LYS A 303 -2.41 10.22 -25.08
C LYS A 303 -3.40 9.14 -24.62
N SER A 304 -3.74 8.21 -25.51
CA SER A 304 -4.65 7.10 -25.17
C SER A 304 -4.12 6.35 -23.94
N GLN A 305 -4.97 6.20 -22.93
CA GLN A 305 -4.61 5.54 -21.67
C GLN A 305 -5.26 4.17 -21.58
N HIS A 306 -4.68 3.26 -20.80
CA HIS A 306 -5.30 1.99 -20.48
C HIS A 306 -5.61 1.92 -18.99
N TRP A 307 -6.88 1.69 -18.65
CA TRP A 307 -7.35 1.56 -17.27
C TRP A 307 -7.80 0.13 -17.02
N MET A 308 -7.34 -0.44 -15.91
CA MET A 308 -7.72 -1.79 -15.49
C MET A 308 -9.07 -1.75 -14.78
N VAL A 309 -10.04 -2.50 -15.28
CA VAL A 309 -11.42 -2.55 -14.78
C VAL A 309 -11.88 -3.99 -14.66
N TYR A 310 -12.65 -4.31 -13.62
CA TYR A 310 -13.46 -5.53 -13.64
C TYR A 310 -14.80 -5.24 -14.30
N LEU A 311 -15.28 -6.20 -15.07
CA LEU A 311 -16.53 -6.09 -15.82
C LEU A 311 -17.71 -6.55 -14.96
N THR A 312 -18.75 -5.73 -14.88
CA THR A 312 -19.92 -6.02 -14.04
C THR A 312 -21.15 -5.25 -14.54
N ASP A 313 -22.35 -5.72 -14.23
CA ASP A 313 -23.56 -4.94 -14.50
C ASP A 313 -23.66 -3.76 -13.52
N ARG A 314 -23.79 -2.56 -14.08
CA ARG A 314 -23.94 -1.30 -13.37
C ARG A 314 -25.12 -0.49 -13.91
N SER A 315 -26.05 -1.14 -14.60
CA SER A 315 -27.26 -0.55 -15.20
C SER A 315 -28.07 0.26 -14.17
N ASN A 316 -28.16 -0.23 -12.93
CA ASN A 316 -28.86 0.43 -11.82
C ASN A 316 -28.14 1.67 -11.26
N TYR A 317 -26.89 1.93 -11.65
CA TYR A 317 -26.15 3.11 -11.22
C TYR A 317 -26.25 4.26 -12.23
N SER A 318 -26.10 5.49 -11.75
CA SER A 318 -26.09 6.69 -12.62
C SER A 318 -24.79 6.86 -13.41
N THR A 319 -23.73 6.14 -13.04
CA THR A 319 -22.40 6.18 -13.67
C THR A 319 -21.94 4.79 -14.08
N GLN A 320 -21.53 4.66 -15.34
CA GLN A 320 -21.09 3.40 -15.93
C GLN A 320 -19.72 2.96 -15.41
N LEU A 321 -18.82 3.92 -15.17
CA LEU A 321 -17.46 3.66 -14.73
C LEU A 321 -17.26 4.15 -13.29
N ARG A 322 -16.78 3.27 -12.41
CA ARG A 322 -16.32 3.63 -11.07
C ARG A 322 -14.81 3.46 -11.00
N VAL A 323 -14.08 4.53 -10.75
CA VAL A 323 -12.60 4.53 -10.71
C VAL A 323 -12.13 4.28 -9.27
N GLY A 324 -11.34 3.23 -9.07
CA GLY A 324 -10.78 2.82 -7.77
C GLY A 324 -9.36 3.32 -7.51
N LYS A 325 -8.84 3.07 -6.30
CA LYS A 325 -7.52 3.55 -5.85
C LYS A 325 -6.38 3.14 -6.78
N GLY A 326 -6.39 1.95 -7.38
CA GLY A 326 -5.29 1.52 -8.27
C GLY A 326 -5.12 2.43 -9.48
N THR A 327 -6.23 2.91 -10.06
CA THR A 327 -6.18 3.90 -11.16
C THR A 327 -5.92 5.32 -10.63
N LEU A 328 -6.54 5.70 -9.50
CA LEU A 328 -6.35 7.02 -8.90
C LEU A 328 -4.91 7.24 -8.43
N ASN A 329 -4.33 6.31 -7.69
CA ASN A 329 -2.98 6.42 -7.12
C ASN A 329 -1.91 6.50 -8.22
N LYS A 330 -2.12 5.79 -9.34
CA LYS A 330 -1.17 5.86 -10.46
C LYS A 330 -1.25 7.17 -11.24
N ARG A 331 -2.39 7.87 -11.23
CA ARG A 331 -2.65 8.91 -12.26
C ARG A 331 -3.21 10.24 -11.75
N PHE A 332 -4.01 10.24 -10.68
CA PHE A 332 -4.92 11.34 -10.40
C PHE A 332 -4.85 11.87 -8.96
N MET A 333 -5.31 13.12 -8.81
CA MET A 333 -5.81 13.69 -7.56
C MET A 333 -7.18 14.33 -7.84
N ILE A 334 -8.14 14.15 -6.93
CA ILE A 334 -9.53 14.57 -7.19
C ILE A 334 -9.78 15.99 -6.63
N ALA A 335 -10.09 16.94 -7.51
CA ALA A 335 -10.49 18.29 -7.15
C ALA A 335 -12.00 18.37 -6.87
N THR A 336 -12.38 18.51 -5.60
CA THR A 336 -13.80 18.43 -5.18
C THR A 336 -14.64 19.63 -5.65
N ASN A 337 -13.99 20.75 -5.99
CA ASN A 337 -14.63 22.00 -6.43
C ASN A 337 -14.65 22.16 -7.96
N GLN A 338 -14.04 21.25 -8.73
CA GLN A 338 -13.94 21.31 -10.19
C GLN A 338 -14.68 20.15 -10.86
N THR A 339 -14.97 20.28 -12.16
CA THR A 339 -15.68 19.29 -12.98
C THR A 339 -15.12 19.33 -14.40
N SER A 340 -15.24 18.22 -15.14
CA SER A 340 -14.87 18.13 -16.56
C SER A 340 -13.41 18.48 -16.85
N LEU A 341 -12.49 18.18 -15.93
CA LEU A 341 -11.06 18.43 -16.11
C LEU A 341 -10.40 17.50 -17.13
N LEU A 342 -11.05 16.37 -17.48
CA LEU A 342 -10.57 15.48 -18.55
C LEU A 342 -11.06 15.87 -19.95
N ASP A 343 -12.10 16.72 -20.05
CA ASP A 343 -12.61 17.21 -21.34
C ASP A 343 -11.76 18.40 -21.86
N ASP A 344 -11.06 19.10 -20.95
CA ASP A 344 -10.18 20.25 -21.20
C ASP A 344 -8.70 19.82 -21.35
N SER A 345 -7.79 20.79 -21.56
CA SER A 345 -6.33 20.55 -21.45
C SER A 345 -5.99 19.96 -20.07
N PRO A 346 -5.39 18.76 -19.98
CA PRO A 346 -5.11 18.11 -18.71
C PRO A 346 -4.30 19.00 -17.77
N LYS A 347 -4.84 19.26 -16.58
CA LYS A 347 -4.13 20.01 -15.53
C LYS A 347 -3.36 19.03 -14.66
N THR A 348 -2.12 19.35 -14.35
CA THR A 348 -1.31 18.58 -13.40
C THR A 348 -1.36 19.20 -12.01
N PHE A 349 -1.14 18.36 -11.01
CA PHE A 349 -0.98 18.78 -9.64
C PHE A 349 0.19 19.77 -9.51
N ASN A 350 -0.02 20.82 -8.71
CA ASN A 350 1.00 21.80 -8.37
C ASN A 350 1.24 21.74 -6.86
N ASN A 351 2.46 21.40 -6.45
CA ASN A 351 2.86 21.32 -5.05
C ASN A 351 2.73 22.66 -4.29
N LYS A 352 2.65 23.80 -4.99
CA LYS A 352 2.39 25.13 -4.41
C LYS A 352 0.90 25.46 -4.25
N SER A 353 0.01 24.52 -4.56
CA SER A 353 -1.43 24.72 -4.40
C SER A 353 -1.80 25.02 -2.95
N LYS A 354 -2.67 26.02 -2.74
CA LYS A 354 -3.24 26.36 -1.42
C LYS A 354 -4.49 25.53 -1.07
N ALA A 355 -4.92 24.64 -1.98
CA ALA A 355 -6.03 23.73 -1.70
C ALA A 355 -5.67 22.79 -0.55
N LEU A 356 -6.64 22.50 0.32
CA LEU A 356 -6.44 21.55 1.40
C LEU A 356 -6.31 20.15 0.81
N GLN A 357 -5.17 19.51 1.01
CA GLN A 357 -4.97 18.13 0.59
C GLN A 357 -5.45 17.20 1.70
N VAL A 358 -6.25 16.21 1.32
CA VAL A 358 -6.80 15.19 2.22
C VAL A 358 -6.73 13.83 1.55
N SER A 359 -6.68 12.76 2.33
CA SER A 359 -6.78 11.39 1.85
C SER A 359 -8.23 10.91 1.78
N GLY A 360 -8.44 9.69 1.27
CA GLY A 360 -9.77 9.06 1.24
C GLY A 360 -10.31 8.71 2.63
N GLU A 361 -9.42 8.58 3.61
CA GLU A 361 -9.69 8.37 5.03
C GLU A 361 -8.78 9.29 5.84
N GLU A 362 -9.33 9.97 6.83
CA GLU A 362 -8.66 10.98 7.63
C GLU A 362 -8.99 10.83 9.12
N ARG A 363 -8.12 11.39 9.94
CA ARG A 363 -8.38 11.77 11.33
C ARG A 363 -8.25 13.28 11.43
N LEU A 364 -9.19 13.92 12.12
CA LEU A 364 -9.10 15.35 12.40
C LEU A 364 -9.50 15.65 13.82
N THR A 365 -8.94 16.70 14.39
CA THR A 365 -9.34 17.18 15.72
C THR A 365 -10.27 18.37 15.58
N LEU A 366 -11.45 18.30 16.21
CA LEU A 366 -12.43 19.39 16.33
C LEU A 366 -12.66 19.70 17.82
N ASP A 367 -12.33 20.91 18.24
CA ASP A 367 -12.47 21.39 19.63
C ASP A 367 -11.85 20.44 20.68
N GLY A 368 -10.71 19.85 20.31
CA GLY A 368 -9.97 18.89 21.12
C GLY A 368 -10.46 17.45 21.04
N ILE A 369 -11.47 17.14 20.23
CA ILE A 369 -11.97 15.77 20.00
C ILE A 369 -11.45 15.25 18.67
N GLU A 370 -10.78 14.10 18.68
CA GLU A 370 -10.38 13.40 17.47
C GLU A 370 -11.57 12.64 16.87
N LEU A 371 -11.79 12.83 15.56
CA LEU A 371 -12.89 12.21 14.83
C LEU A 371 -12.36 11.53 13.56
N LYS A 372 -12.96 10.39 13.22
CA LYS A 372 -12.84 9.82 11.86
C LYS A 372 -13.44 10.82 10.87
N ALA A 373 -12.76 11.00 9.75
CA ALA A 373 -13.20 11.91 8.72
C ALA A 373 -13.01 11.36 7.31
N ALA A 374 -13.87 11.79 6.39
CA ALA A 374 -13.77 11.44 4.98
C ALA A 374 -14.18 12.61 4.08
N PRO A 375 -13.51 12.81 2.94
CA PRO A 375 -13.90 13.82 1.98
C PRO A 375 -15.16 13.43 1.23
N SER A 376 -15.97 14.44 0.93
CA SER A 376 -17.17 14.26 0.11
C SER A 376 -17.11 15.09 -1.17
N LEU A 377 -17.44 14.41 -2.27
CA LEU A 377 -17.61 15.02 -3.59
C LEU A 377 -18.93 15.80 -3.74
N ARG A 378 -19.89 15.62 -2.82
CA ARG A 378 -21.23 16.24 -2.89
C ARG A 378 -21.41 17.39 -1.89
N VAL A 379 -21.12 17.11 -0.62
CA VAL A 379 -21.22 18.04 0.51
C VAL A 379 -20.34 19.28 0.29
N LYS A 380 -20.97 20.46 0.35
CA LYS A 380 -20.29 21.76 0.23
C LYS A 380 -19.79 22.26 1.57
N THR A 381 -20.69 22.44 2.53
CA THR A 381 -20.35 22.88 3.90
C THR A 381 -19.83 21.68 4.69
N PRO A 382 -18.67 21.77 5.36
CA PRO A 382 -18.20 20.72 6.27
C PRO A 382 -19.29 20.31 7.25
N LEU A 383 -19.38 19.02 7.56
CA LEU A 383 -20.55 18.44 8.23
C LEU A 383 -20.09 17.49 9.32
N LEU A 384 -20.47 17.78 10.56
CA LEU A 384 -20.35 16.87 11.69
C LEU A 384 -21.62 16.03 11.77
N LYS A 385 -21.45 14.71 11.85
CA LYS A 385 -22.52 13.73 11.98
C LYS A 385 -22.51 13.20 13.40
N VAL A 386 -23.62 13.36 14.11
CA VAL A 386 -23.76 13.03 15.54
C VAL A 386 -25.00 12.18 15.79
N ALA A 387 -25.02 11.42 16.89
CA ALA A 387 -26.21 10.65 17.29
C ALA A 387 -27.47 11.51 17.45
N SER A 388 -27.34 12.70 18.04
CA SER A 388 -28.45 13.67 18.16
C SER A 388 -27.92 15.07 18.44
N PHE A 389 -28.78 16.07 18.18
CA PHE A 389 -28.57 17.44 18.63
C PHE A 389 -29.91 18.09 18.94
N GLU A 390 -29.90 19.09 19.83
CA GLU A 390 -31.09 19.87 20.21
C GLU A 390 -30.83 21.34 19.96
N MET A 391 -31.75 22.01 19.26
CA MET A 391 -31.72 23.45 19.08
C MET A 391 -32.66 24.12 20.07
N TYR A 392 -32.21 25.20 20.70
CA TYR A 392 -32.99 25.96 21.67
C TYR A 392 -32.69 27.46 21.53
N GLU A 393 -33.57 28.31 22.08
CA GLU A 393 -33.36 29.74 22.12
C GLU A 393 -33.00 30.17 23.54
N GLU A 394 -31.93 30.96 23.68
CA GLU A 394 -31.55 31.55 24.96
C GLU A 394 -31.21 33.03 24.74
N LYS A 395 -31.90 33.92 25.45
CA LYS A 395 -31.71 35.38 25.40
C LYS A 395 -31.78 35.94 23.97
N GLY A 396 -32.74 35.47 23.16
CA GLY A 396 -32.94 35.92 21.78
C GLY A 396 -31.89 35.41 20.79
N LYS A 397 -31.07 34.43 21.17
CA LYS A 397 -30.09 33.78 20.29
C LYS A 397 -30.41 32.30 20.17
N ASP A 398 -30.30 31.78 18.95
CA ASP A 398 -30.38 30.36 18.66
C ASP A 398 -29.09 29.64 19.11
N TRP A 399 -29.23 28.50 19.78
CA TRP A 399 -28.15 27.63 20.23
C TRP A 399 -28.40 26.19 19.81
N VAL A 400 -27.34 25.40 19.76
CA VAL A 400 -27.39 23.95 19.58
C VAL A 400 -26.56 23.25 20.64
N THR A 401 -27.12 22.19 21.22
CA THR A 401 -26.41 21.25 22.10
C THR A 401 -26.27 19.90 21.40
N TYR A 402 -25.11 19.27 21.51
CA TYR A 402 -24.82 17.92 21.01
C TYR A 402 -23.71 17.29 21.85
N TYR A 403 -23.50 15.99 21.65
CA TYR A 403 -22.52 15.19 22.38
C TYR A 403 -21.57 14.52 21.41
N LEU A 404 -20.31 14.38 21.82
CA LEU A 404 -19.30 13.61 21.08
C LEU A 404 -18.60 12.66 22.02
N ASN A 405 -18.33 11.45 21.52
CA ASN A 405 -17.49 10.49 22.23
C ASN A 405 -16.01 10.89 22.10
N THR A 406 -15.30 10.81 23.21
CA THR A 406 -13.83 10.95 23.29
C THR A 406 -13.17 9.61 22.98
N THR A 407 -11.86 9.64 22.69
CA THR A 407 -11.05 8.43 22.47
C THR A 407 -11.00 7.50 23.69
N ASP A 408 -11.22 8.03 24.89
CA ASP A 408 -11.18 7.27 26.14
C ASP A 408 -12.55 6.65 26.51
N GLY A 409 -13.57 6.86 25.67
CA GLY A 409 -14.92 6.37 25.87
C GLY A 409 -15.83 7.31 26.68
N ASP A 410 -15.31 8.44 27.16
CA ASP A 410 -16.13 9.47 27.81
C ASP A 410 -16.96 10.25 26.79
N VAL A 411 -18.11 10.77 27.22
CA VAL A 411 -18.99 11.61 26.40
C VAL A 411 -18.82 13.08 26.79
N LYS A 412 -18.54 13.94 25.82
CA LYS A 412 -18.40 15.38 26.03
C LYS A 412 -19.55 16.16 25.40
N GLN A 413 -20.21 16.99 26.19
CA GLN A 413 -21.27 17.90 25.73
C GLN A 413 -20.67 19.19 25.14
N PHE A 414 -21.27 19.66 24.07
CA PHE A 414 -20.99 20.95 23.46
C PHE A 414 -22.28 21.75 23.31
N SER A 415 -22.27 23.01 23.74
CA SER A 415 -23.35 23.98 23.50
C SER A 415 -22.77 25.19 22.78
N LYS A 416 -23.28 25.46 21.58
CA LYS A 416 -22.73 26.48 20.68
C LYS A 416 -23.81 27.40 20.11
N PRO A 417 -23.52 28.71 19.95
CA PRO A 417 -24.45 29.62 19.30
C PRO A 417 -24.54 29.29 17.81
N ILE A 418 -25.76 29.26 17.29
CA ILE A 418 -26.03 29.00 15.88
C ILE A 418 -25.74 30.26 15.08
N ASN A 419 -24.76 30.16 14.17
CA ASN A 419 -24.42 31.24 13.24
C ASN A 419 -25.44 31.35 12.11
N LYS A 420 -25.93 30.22 11.60
CA LYS A 420 -27.03 30.14 10.62
C LYS A 420 -27.66 28.77 10.58
N LYS A 421 -28.87 28.68 10.01
CA LYS A 421 -29.57 27.41 9.76
C LYS A 421 -29.52 27.09 8.26
N LEU A 422 -29.13 25.87 7.90
CA LEU A 422 -29.11 25.37 6.52
C LEU A 422 -30.25 24.37 6.31
N ARG A 423 -31.12 24.62 5.34
CA ARG A 423 -32.16 23.66 4.95
C ARG A 423 -31.61 22.70 3.87
N VAL A 424 -31.71 21.39 4.12
CA VAL A 424 -31.26 20.33 3.20
C VAL A 424 -32.36 19.27 3.12
N GLY A 425 -33.10 19.26 2.01
CA GLY A 425 -34.38 18.53 1.96
C GLY A 425 -35.31 19.07 3.06
N ASP A 426 -35.86 18.16 3.86
CA ASP A 426 -36.74 18.48 4.99
C ASP A 426 -35.98 18.74 6.30
N SER A 427 -34.68 18.48 6.33
CA SER A 427 -33.84 18.68 7.52
C SER A 427 -33.35 20.13 7.64
N VAL A 428 -33.25 20.62 8.88
CA VAL A 428 -32.62 21.90 9.21
C VAL A 428 -31.35 21.63 10.00
N ARG A 429 -30.20 22.00 9.44
CA ARG A 429 -28.87 21.80 10.03
C ARG A 429 -28.36 23.10 10.63
N PRO A 430 -28.10 23.18 11.95
CA PRO A 430 -27.44 24.34 12.53
C PRO A 430 -25.98 24.40 12.08
N VAL A 431 -25.50 25.61 11.80
CA VAL A 431 -24.09 25.87 11.49
C VAL A 431 -23.48 26.64 12.64
N VAL A 432 -22.37 26.12 13.16
CA VAL A 432 -21.62 26.68 14.29
C VAL A 432 -20.14 26.80 13.91
N PHE A 433 -19.36 27.52 14.71
CA PHE A 433 -17.90 27.58 14.57
C PHE A 433 -17.22 26.59 15.51
N GLY A 434 -16.09 26.05 15.09
CA GLY A 434 -15.20 25.25 15.93
C GLY A 434 -13.77 25.34 15.46
N VAL A 435 -12.87 24.95 16.37
CA VAL A 435 -11.42 25.01 16.14
C VAL A 435 -10.95 23.65 15.66
N PHE A 436 -10.41 23.62 14.45
CA PHE A 436 -9.84 22.43 13.82
C PHE A 436 -8.33 22.44 13.96
N ASN A 437 -7.72 21.28 14.23
CA ASN A 437 -6.29 21.08 13.96
C ASN A 437 -6.13 20.48 12.56
N LEU A 438 -5.66 21.27 11.61
CA LEU A 438 -5.43 20.86 10.22
C LEU A 438 -3.94 20.94 9.94
N SER A 439 -3.26 19.80 9.90
CA SER A 439 -1.82 19.71 9.62
C SER A 439 -0.98 20.55 10.60
N GLY A 440 -1.27 20.41 11.90
CA GLY A 440 -0.59 21.11 12.99
C GLY A 440 -1.01 22.59 13.16
N LYS A 441 -1.99 23.08 12.40
CA LYS A 441 -2.48 24.47 12.50
C LYS A 441 -3.88 24.50 13.06
N LEU A 442 -4.07 25.29 14.12
CA LEU A 442 -5.39 25.60 14.65
C LEU A 442 -6.09 26.60 13.74
N VAL A 443 -7.25 26.22 13.22
CA VAL A 443 -8.08 27.04 12.32
C VAL A 443 -9.52 27.02 12.77
N GLU A 444 -10.10 28.18 13.02
CA GLU A 444 -11.53 28.29 13.31
C GLU A 444 -12.34 28.32 12.01
N LEU A 445 -13.29 27.38 11.85
CA LEU A 445 -14.11 27.25 10.64
C LEU A 445 -15.57 26.93 10.99
N PRO A 446 -16.52 27.36 10.13
CA PRO A 446 -17.91 26.97 10.30
C PRO A 446 -18.16 25.55 9.77
N TYR A 447 -18.94 24.77 10.52
CA TYR A 447 -19.43 23.45 10.12
C TYR A 447 -20.92 23.30 10.45
N ALA A 448 -21.61 22.50 9.66
CA ALA A 448 -22.99 22.12 9.91
C ALA A 448 -23.04 20.87 10.81
N ILE A 449 -24.12 20.71 11.57
CA ILE A 449 -24.39 19.49 12.35
C ILE A 449 -25.59 18.79 11.72
N ASP A 450 -25.53 17.47 11.61
CA ASP A 450 -26.62 16.62 11.17
C ASP A 450 -26.62 15.31 11.95
N VAL A 451 -27.76 14.64 11.98
CA VAL A 451 -27.91 13.38 12.70
C VAL A 451 -27.31 12.25 11.86
N LEU A 452 -26.72 11.23 12.48
CA LEU A 452 -26.27 10.00 11.83
C LEU A 452 -27.37 9.38 10.96
N GLY A 453 -26.98 8.84 9.81
CA GLY A 453 -27.86 8.05 8.94
C GLY A 453 -28.13 6.66 9.52
N GLU A 454 -29.08 5.93 8.95
CA GLU A 454 -29.48 4.59 9.42
C GLU A 454 -28.31 3.58 9.48
N ASP A 455 -27.36 3.69 8.55
CA ASP A 455 -26.19 2.80 8.44
C ASP A 455 -24.96 3.32 9.20
N GLU A 456 -25.06 4.45 9.90
CA GLU A 456 -23.93 5.12 10.56
C GLU A 456 -24.04 4.94 12.08
N THR A 457 -23.03 4.30 12.68
CA THR A 457 -23.04 3.94 14.11
C THR A 457 -22.13 4.80 14.98
N GLU A 458 -21.26 5.60 14.37
CA GLU A 458 -20.26 6.40 15.07
C GLU A 458 -20.25 7.84 14.57
N ASP A 459 -20.06 8.77 15.51
CA ASP A 459 -19.85 10.19 15.19
C ASP A 459 -18.64 10.33 14.26
N HIS A 460 -18.82 11.12 13.19
CA HIS A 460 -17.76 11.32 12.22
C HIS A 460 -17.90 12.66 11.51
N PHE A 461 -16.85 13.03 10.80
CA PHE A 461 -16.80 14.31 10.10
C PHE A 461 -16.69 14.13 8.59
N VAL A 462 -17.55 14.84 7.85
CA VAL A 462 -17.50 14.88 6.40
C VAL A 462 -16.79 16.16 5.96
N ILE A 463 -15.63 15.98 5.35
CA ILE A 463 -14.80 17.08 4.81
C ILE A 463 -15.50 17.61 3.55
N GLY A 464 -16.16 18.75 3.72
CA GLY A 464 -16.87 19.46 2.66
C GLY A 464 -15.97 20.36 1.83
N GLN A 465 -16.41 20.67 0.61
CA GLN A 465 -15.65 21.51 -0.35
C GLN A 465 -15.24 22.89 0.20
N LYS A 466 -16.00 23.45 1.16
CA LYS A 466 -15.75 24.77 1.77
C LYS A 466 -14.80 24.73 2.97
N MET A 467 -14.20 23.57 3.29
CA MET A 467 -13.20 23.48 4.36
C MET A 467 -11.94 24.30 4.05
N SER A 468 -11.66 24.54 2.76
CA SER A 468 -10.65 25.50 2.32
C SER A 468 -11.22 26.40 1.23
N LYS A 469 -10.85 27.69 1.26
CA LYS A 469 -11.21 28.67 0.23
C LYS A 469 -10.68 28.29 -1.14
N SER A 470 -9.54 27.61 -1.20
CA SER A 470 -8.92 27.13 -2.44
C SER A 470 -9.44 25.76 -2.88
N GLY A 471 -10.41 25.19 -2.15
CA GLY A 471 -10.97 23.87 -2.39
C GLY A 471 -10.21 22.74 -1.69
N VAL A 472 -10.73 21.54 -1.85
CA VAL A 472 -10.17 20.30 -1.30
C VAL A 472 -9.66 19.43 -2.45
N LEU A 473 -8.45 18.89 -2.31
CA LEU A 473 -7.84 17.93 -3.22
C LEU A 473 -7.72 16.58 -2.51
N ILE A 474 -8.32 15.54 -3.08
CA ILE A 474 -8.25 14.20 -2.53
C ILE A 474 -7.06 13.46 -3.15
N ASN A 475 -6.13 13.02 -2.30
CA ASN A 475 -4.99 12.18 -2.66
C ASN A 475 -5.17 10.78 -2.07
N THR A 476 -5.43 9.78 -2.91
CA THR A 476 -5.70 8.40 -2.47
C THR A 476 -4.46 7.52 -2.33
N ARG A 477 -3.26 8.08 -2.59
CA ARG A 477 -1.97 7.38 -2.48
C ARG A 477 -1.61 7.02 -1.04
N THR A 478 -2.12 7.77 -0.07
CA THR A 478 -1.85 7.61 1.35
C THR A 478 -3.12 7.85 2.19
N GLU A 479 -2.98 7.80 3.51
CA GLU A 479 -4.04 7.96 4.51
C GLU A 479 -3.59 8.99 5.57
N ASN A 480 -4.56 9.64 6.23
CA ASN A 480 -4.37 10.61 7.30
C ASN A 480 -3.44 11.80 6.95
N LEU A 481 -3.68 12.50 5.84
CA LEU A 481 -2.87 13.67 5.46
C LEU A 481 -3.06 14.89 6.38
N LEU A 482 -4.15 14.94 7.18
CA LEU A 482 -4.36 16.00 8.15
C LEU A 482 -3.59 15.78 9.46
N ASP A 483 -3.24 14.53 9.79
CA ASP A 483 -2.43 14.12 10.95
C ASP A 483 -1.05 13.62 10.46
N ALA A 484 -0.16 14.57 10.16
CA ALA A 484 1.12 14.28 9.54
C ALA A 484 2.17 13.78 10.56
N TYR A 485 2.90 12.72 10.21
CA TYR A 485 4.02 12.21 11.01
C TYR A 485 5.35 12.66 10.41
N PRO A 486 6.37 13.02 11.22
CA PRO A 486 7.73 13.21 10.75
C PRO A 486 8.24 11.93 10.06
N LEU A 487 9.00 12.07 8.97
CA LEU A 487 9.69 10.94 8.37
C LEU A 487 10.99 10.65 9.12
N PHE A 488 11.34 9.37 9.24
CA PHE A 488 12.61 8.92 9.83
C PHE A 488 13.17 7.74 9.03
N LYS A 489 14.50 7.65 8.98
CA LYS A 489 15.21 6.52 8.37
C LYS A 489 15.11 5.30 9.28
N ALA A 490 14.94 4.11 8.69
CA ALA A 490 15.00 2.84 9.42
C ALA A 490 15.74 1.77 8.60
N GLY A 491 16.46 0.88 9.28
CA GLY A 491 17.05 -0.31 8.69
C GLY A 491 15.99 -1.37 8.39
N HIS A 492 16.36 -2.39 7.61
CA HIS A 492 15.43 -3.49 7.34
C HIS A 492 15.21 -4.38 8.57
N ILE A 493 16.17 -4.41 9.50
CA ILE A 493 16.03 -4.91 10.87
C ILE A 493 16.18 -3.77 11.87
N GLU A 494 15.33 -3.76 12.89
CA GLU A 494 15.40 -2.86 14.05
C GLU A 494 15.00 -3.62 15.32
N VAL A 495 15.34 -3.10 16.50
CA VAL A 495 14.78 -3.57 17.77
C VAL A 495 13.48 -2.84 18.04
N ALA A 496 12.38 -3.57 18.25
CA ALA A 496 11.10 -2.99 18.67
C ALA A 496 10.71 -3.51 20.05
N THR A 497 10.06 -2.67 20.84
CA THR A 497 9.40 -3.09 22.08
C THR A 497 7.93 -3.41 21.79
N VAL A 498 7.52 -4.63 22.05
CA VAL A 498 6.16 -5.11 21.81
C VAL A 498 5.59 -5.69 23.08
N GLU A 499 4.52 -5.08 23.60
CA GLU A 499 3.92 -5.51 24.88
C GLU A 499 4.96 -5.63 26.01
N GLY A 500 5.93 -4.71 26.04
CA GLY A 500 7.03 -4.67 27.01
C GLY A 500 8.19 -5.65 26.73
N MET A 501 8.20 -6.35 25.60
CA MET A 501 9.30 -7.23 25.17
C MET A 501 10.12 -6.57 24.07
N ALA A 502 11.43 -6.42 24.26
CA ALA A 502 12.32 -5.85 23.25
C ALA A 502 13.06 -6.96 22.48
N PHE A 503 12.94 -6.98 21.16
CA PHE A 503 13.64 -7.95 20.30
C PHE A 503 13.74 -7.45 18.84
N PRO A 504 14.66 -8.01 18.04
CA PRO A 504 14.80 -7.66 16.62
C PRO A 504 13.57 -8.04 15.79
N VAL A 505 13.13 -7.13 14.95
CA VAL A 505 11.98 -7.27 14.05
C VAL A 505 12.37 -6.90 12.63
N LYS A 506 11.75 -7.58 11.65
CA LYS A 506 11.95 -7.26 10.24
C LYS A 506 10.93 -6.21 9.78
N LEU A 507 11.40 -5.12 9.20
CA LEU A 507 10.57 -4.09 8.58
C LEU A 507 10.33 -4.49 7.13
N ASP A 508 9.11 -4.95 6.85
CA ASP A 508 8.73 -5.57 5.57
C ASP A 508 7.69 -4.71 4.87
N THR A 509 8.14 -3.91 3.92
CA THR A 509 7.25 -3.01 3.16
C THR A 509 6.27 -3.76 2.26
N GLY A 510 6.55 -5.03 1.96
CA GLY A 510 5.67 -5.93 1.21
C GLY A 510 4.50 -6.48 2.03
N ALA A 511 4.50 -6.35 3.36
CA ALA A 511 3.42 -6.83 4.22
C ALA A 511 2.37 -5.75 4.51
N ASP A 512 1.08 -6.05 4.32
CA ASP A 512 0.00 -5.11 4.63
C ASP A 512 -0.29 -5.02 6.13
N VAL A 513 -0.23 -6.16 6.82
CA VAL A 513 -0.43 -6.28 8.26
C VAL A 513 0.76 -6.97 8.89
N SER A 514 1.22 -6.43 10.01
CA SER A 514 2.29 -6.98 10.83
C SER A 514 1.97 -8.40 11.30
N SER A 515 3.00 -9.24 11.51
CA SER A 515 2.81 -10.63 11.95
C SER A 515 3.82 -11.01 13.02
N MET A 516 3.43 -11.86 13.96
CA MET A 516 4.28 -12.31 15.06
C MET A 516 4.21 -13.84 15.19
N ASN A 517 5.31 -14.43 15.67
CA ASN A 517 5.37 -15.83 16.06
C ASN A 517 4.36 -16.11 17.19
N ALA A 518 3.50 -17.08 16.99
CA ALA A 518 2.54 -17.51 17.98
C ALA A 518 2.40 -19.04 17.95
N GLN A 519 2.77 -19.67 19.05
CA GLN A 519 2.60 -21.11 19.29
C GLN A 519 1.43 -21.35 20.26
N ASN A 520 0.92 -22.59 20.29
CA ASN A 520 -0.16 -22.99 21.21
C ASN A 520 -1.39 -22.08 21.12
N ILE A 521 -1.75 -21.64 19.90
CA ILE A 521 -2.87 -20.73 19.66
C ILE A 521 -4.18 -21.45 20.03
N LYS A 522 -4.92 -20.88 21.00
CA LYS A 522 -6.21 -21.39 21.46
C LYS A 522 -7.24 -20.26 21.46
N LEU A 523 -8.26 -20.40 20.61
CA LEU A 523 -9.43 -19.53 20.58
C LEU A 523 -10.44 -19.95 21.65
N PHE A 524 -11.06 -18.99 22.31
CA PHE A 524 -12.13 -19.21 23.29
C PHE A 524 -13.01 -17.96 23.39
N GLU A 525 -14.18 -18.08 24.01
CA GLU A 525 -15.07 -16.96 24.26
C GLU A 525 -14.98 -16.52 25.73
N LYS A 526 -14.97 -15.22 25.98
CA LYS A 526 -15.05 -14.65 27.33
C LYS A 526 -15.92 -13.40 27.29
N GLU A 527 -16.96 -13.35 28.10
CA GLU A 527 -17.88 -12.18 28.20
C GLU A 527 -18.46 -11.78 26.83
N GLY A 528 -18.81 -12.76 25.98
CA GLY A 528 -19.36 -12.54 24.63
C GLY A 528 -18.34 -12.08 23.59
N LYS A 529 -17.06 -11.96 23.95
CA LYS A 529 -15.97 -11.57 23.05
C LYS A 529 -15.12 -12.78 22.67
N GLN A 530 -14.70 -12.83 21.40
CA GLN A 530 -13.76 -13.84 20.93
C GLN A 530 -12.34 -13.49 21.41
N MET A 531 -11.72 -14.42 22.10
CA MET A 531 -10.39 -14.28 22.70
C MET A 531 -9.43 -15.31 22.11
N VAL A 532 -8.14 -15.00 22.15
CA VAL A 532 -7.06 -15.92 21.81
C VAL A 532 -6.01 -15.93 22.91
N SER A 533 -5.58 -17.13 23.31
CA SER A 533 -4.36 -17.33 24.11
C SER A 533 -3.29 -17.99 23.27
N PHE A 534 -2.05 -17.53 23.39
CA PHE A 534 -0.92 -18.04 22.62
C PHE A 534 0.39 -17.81 23.38
N THR A 535 1.45 -18.47 22.92
CA THR A 535 2.81 -18.32 23.45
C THR A 535 3.68 -17.70 22.37
N TYR A 536 4.20 -16.52 22.65
CA TYR A 536 5.30 -15.94 21.88
C TYR A 536 6.60 -16.62 22.31
N GLU A 537 7.45 -16.94 21.33
CA GLU A 537 8.80 -17.46 21.52
C GLU A 537 9.72 -16.96 20.41
N ASN A 538 10.99 -16.69 20.70
CA ASN A 538 12.01 -16.43 19.69
C ASN A 538 13.25 -17.30 19.92
N ASP A 539 14.18 -17.27 18.97
CA ASP A 539 15.45 -18.00 19.01
C ASP A 539 16.44 -17.48 20.08
N LEU A 540 16.21 -16.28 20.60
CA LEU A 540 16.91 -15.71 21.76
C LEU A 540 16.41 -16.29 23.10
N GLY A 541 15.45 -17.23 23.08
CA GLY A 541 14.90 -17.87 24.27
C GLY A 541 13.85 -17.01 25.01
N MET A 542 13.47 -15.86 24.47
CA MET A 542 12.41 -15.04 25.05
C MET A 542 11.07 -15.76 24.87
N LYS A 543 10.31 -15.89 25.97
CA LYS A 543 9.03 -16.60 25.98
C LYS A 543 8.00 -15.85 26.81
N LYS A 544 6.82 -15.62 26.24
CA LYS A 544 5.71 -14.95 26.95
C LYS A 544 4.37 -15.53 26.54
N LYS A 545 3.54 -15.85 27.52
CA LYS A 545 2.15 -16.23 27.29
C LYS A 545 1.28 -14.98 27.26
N LEU A 546 0.46 -14.84 26.23
CA LEU A 546 -0.41 -13.68 26.03
C LEU A 546 -1.85 -14.15 25.81
N THR A 547 -2.78 -13.32 26.26
CA THR A 547 -4.22 -13.46 26.00
C THR A 547 -4.73 -12.12 25.47
N ARG A 548 -5.39 -12.11 24.31
CA ARG A 548 -5.86 -10.90 23.64
C ARG A 548 -7.24 -11.12 23.02
N GLU A 549 -8.00 -10.04 22.85
CA GLU A 549 -9.24 -10.03 22.06
C GLU A 549 -8.90 -10.19 20.58
N VAL A 550 -9.67 -11.04 19.89
CA VAL A 550 -9.56 -11.22 18.44
C VAL A 550 -10.36 -10.11 17.77
N VAL A 551 -9.67 -9.24 17.05
CA VAL A 551 -10.29 -8.09 16.38
C VAL A 551 -10.56 -8.34 14.90
N ASP A 552 -9.94 -9.37 14.32
CA ASP A 552 -10.12 -9.78 12.92
C ASP A 552 -9.60 -11.22 12.72
N THR A 553 -9.91 -11.82 11.56
CA THR A 553 -9.35 -13.11 11.14
C THR A 553 -8.89 -13.05 9.70
N MET A 554 -7.69 -13.57 9.43
CA MET A 554 -7.13 -13.65 8.08
C MET A 554 -7.21 -15.08 7.56
N THR A 555 -7.93 -15.27 6.46
CA THR A 555 -7.96 -16.53 5.73
C THR A 555 -6.83 -16.55 4.71
N ILE A 556 -5.90 -17.48 4.87
CA ILE A 556 -4.90 -17.78 3.84
C ILE A 556 -5.50 -18.81 2.90
N THR A 557 -5.73 -18.40 1.65
CA THR A 557 -6.21 -19.27 0.58
C THR A 557 -5.30 -20.49 0.47
N ALA A 558 -5.89 -21.66 0.65
CA ALA A 558 -5.20 -22.93 0.53
C ALA A 558 -4.88 -23.22 -0.94
N LYS A 559 -3.83 -24.02 -1.16
CA LYS A 559 -3.67 -24.68 -2.47
C LYS A 559 -4.83 -25.66 -2.68
N GLU A 560 -5.08 -26.01 -3.94
CA GLU A 560 -6.10 -27.00 -4.30
C GLU A 560 -5.87 -28.30 -3.51
N GLY A 561 -6.88 -28.72 -2.72
CA GLY A 561 -6.82 -29.89 -1.83
C GLY A 561 -6.36 -29.63 -0.39
N GLU A 562 -5.92 -28.42 -0.03
CA GLU A 562 -5.55 -28.05 1.35
C GLU A 562 -6.72 -27.31 2.08
N LYS A 563 -6.76 -27.39 3.42
CA LYS A 563 -7.71 -26.59 4.22
C LYS A 563 -7.19 -25.16 4.36
N ALA A 564 -8.07 -24.18 4.21
CA ALA A 564 -7.75 -22.78 4.42
C ALA A 564 -7.19 -22.56 5.84
N ASN A 565 -6.07 -21.86 5.94
CA ASN A 565 -5.43 -21.56 7.22
C ASN A 565 -5.98 -20.23 7.74
N ILE A 566 -6.83 -20.29 8.77
CA ILE A 566 -7.42 -19.12 9.42
C ILE A 566 -6.50 -18.68 10.55
N ARG A 567 -6.11 -17.40 10.53
CA ARG A 567 -5.18 -16.83 11.49
C ARG A 567 -5.84 -15.71 12.28
N PRO A 568 -5.84 -15.76 13.62
CA PRO A 568 -6.36 -14.68 14.45
C PRO A 568 -5.51 -13.42 14.31
N VAL A 569 -6.16 -12.26 14.34
CA VAL A 569 -5.53 -10.96 14.40
C VAL A 569 -5.90 -10.28 15.72
N VAL A 570 -4.90 -9.73 16.40
CA VAL A 570 -5.05 -9.06 17.70
C VAL A 570 -4.43 -7.67 17.63
N GLU A 571 -4.79 -6.79 18.56
CA GLU A 571 -4.08 -5.51 18.73
C GLU A 571 -2.91 -5.65 19.71
N MET A 572 -1.78 -5.02 19.36
CA MET A 572 -0.59 -4.96 20.22
C MET A 572 0.00 -3.56 20.23
N GLN A 573 0.52 -3.14 21.40
CA GLN A 573 1.33 -1.94 21.52
C GLN A 573 2.75 -2.22 21.02
N VAL A 574 3.21 -1.41 20.06
CA VAL A 574 4.55 -1.51 19.45
C VAL A 574 5.24 -0.15 19.53
N THR A 575 6.48 -0.16 20.00
CA THR A 575 7.37 1.00 20.05
C THR A 575 8.63 0.72 19.22
N LEU A 576 8.99 1.63 18.33
CA LEU A 576 10.26 1.63 17.59
C LEU A 576 10.83 3.06 17.60
N GLY A 577 11.97 3.25 18.26
CA GLY A 577 12.46 4.59 18.59
C GLY A 577 11.41 5.38 19.39
N GLU A 578 11.06 6.57 18.91
CA GLU A 578 10.02 7.42 19.50
C GLU A 578 8.60 7.11 19.00
N LEU A 579 8.46 6.28 17.95
CA LEU A 579 7.18 5.95 17.37
C LEU A 579 6.50 4.85 18.19
N GLU A 580 5.42 5.21 18.88
CA GLU A 580 4.57 4.29 19.60
C GLU A 580 3.19 4.17 18.95
N LYS A 581 2.78 2.94 18.58
CA LYS A 581 1.50 2.67 17.94
C LYS A 581 0.88 1.36 18.42
N LYS A 582 -0.43 1.40 18.65
CA LYS A 582 -1.27 0.21 18.75
C LYS A 582 -1.61 -0.28 17.35
N ILE A 583 -1.18 -1.47 16.98
CA ILE A 583 -1.36 -2.02 15.63
C ILE A 583 -2.00 -3.40 15.65
N ARG A 584 -2.64 -3.77 14.54
CA ARG A 584 -3.10 -5.15 14.30
C ARG A 584 -1.90 -6.06 13.99
N VAL A 585 -1.86 -7.24 14.62
CA VAL A 585 -0.81 -8.25 14.45
C VAL A 585 -1.46 -9.60 14.16
N ASN A 586 -1.10 -10.18 13.03
CA ASN A 586 -1.50 -11.52 12.62
C ASN A 586 -0.67 -12.58 13.36
N LEU A 587 -1.34 -13.55 13.99
CA LEU A 587 -0.71 -14.62 14.76
C LEU A 587 -0.47 -15.85 13.86
N GLN A 588 0.80 -16.21 13.65
CA GLN A 588 1.16 -17.40 12.88
C GLN A 588 2.37 -18.11 13.52
N ASP A 589 2.49 -19.41 13.34
CA ASP A 589 3.72 -20.12 13.70
C ASP A 589 4.86 -19.70 12.75
N ARG A 590 5.89 -19.08 13.34
CA ARG A 590 7.12 -18.61 12.70
C ARG A 590 8.37 -19.21 13.33
N SER A 591 8.25 -20.31 14.09
CA SER A 591 9.35 -20.95 14.82
C SER A 591 10.61 -21.25 14.00
N ARG A 592 10.47 -21.42 12.67
CA ARG A 592 11.59 -21.66 11.75
C ARG A 592 12.31 -20.40 11.23
N PHE A 593 11.85 -19.20 11.60
CA PHE A 593 12.43 -17.94 11.14
C PHE A 593 13.18 -17.28 12.30
N HIS A 594 14.41 -16.81 12.03
CA HIS A 594 15.23 -16.02 12.97
C HIS A 594 14.43 -14.82 13.51
N TYR A 595 13.97 -13.95 12.60
CA TYR A 595 13.08 -12.84 12.96
C TYR A 595 11.63 -13.32 13.18
N SER A 596 11.30 -13.44 14.46
CA SER A 596 10.01 -13.89 14.99
C SER A 596 8.85 -12.91 14.72
N MET A 597 9.13 -11.65 14.35
CA MET A 597 8.11 -10.65 14.01
C MET A 597 8.46 -9.87 12.75
N ILE A 598 7.40 -9.49 12.03
CA ILE A 598 7.43 -8.57 10.89
C ILE A 598 6.56 -7.36 11.22
N LEU A 599 7.11 -6.15 11.03
CA LEU A 599 6.37 -4.91 10.99
C LEU A 599 6.05 -4.54 9.54
N GLY A 600 4.76 -4.49 9.21
CA GLY A 600 4.26 -4.18 7.86
C GLY A 600 3.74 -2.75 7.74
N LYS A 601 3.08 -2.45 6.61
CA LYS A 601 2.48 -1.13 6.27
C LYS A 601 1.67 -0.53 7.42
N ASN A 602 0.90 -1.34 8.15
CA ASN A 602 0.05 -0.84 9.23
C ASN A 602 0.81 -0.21 10.41
N PHE A 603 2.13 -0.44 10.52
CA PHE A 603 3.05 0.30 11.38
C PHE A 603 3.92 1.29 10.57
N LEU A 604 4.50 0.83 9.47
CA LEU A 604 5.47 1.62 8.69
C LEU A 604 4.89 2.91 8.08
N LYS A 605 3.57 2.98 7.89
CA LYS A 605 2.91 4.17 7.31
C LYS A 605 3.09 5.43 8.16
N TYR A 606 3.43 5.30 9.44
CA TYR A 606 3.65 6.43 10.37
C TYR A 606 5.07 7.01 10.28
N GLY A 607 5.59 7.17 9.06
CA GLY A 607 6.82 7.93 8.80
C GLY A 607 8.09 7.11 8.58
N ALA A 608 8.05 5.78 8.66
CA ALA A 608 9.23 4.95 8.45
C ALA A 608 9.63 4.90 6.97
N VAL A 609 10.87 5.31 6.67
CA VAL A 609 11.50 5.21 5.36
C VAL A 609 12.61 4.16 5.46
N VAL A 610 12.37 2.98 4.88
CA VAL A 610 13.13 1.76 5.15
C VAL A 610 14.21 1.52 4.10
N ALA A 611 15.46 1.34 4.53
CA ALA A 611 16.55 0.84 3.69
C ALA A 611 16.50 -0.69 3.61
N SER A 612 16.89 -1.28 2.49
CA SER A 612 16.99 -2.73 2.33
C SER A 612 18.40 -3.29 2.57
N ASP A 613 19.40 -2.42 2.51
CA ASP A 613 20.84 -2.74 2.53
C ASP A 613 21.51 -2.45 3.88
N THR A 614 20.77 -1.91 4.85
CA THR A 614 21.29 -1.49 6.15
C THR A 614 20.37 -1.98 7.27
N ASP A 615 20.95 -2.30 8.42
CA ASP A 615 20.25 -2.69 9.65
C ASP A 615 20.53 -1.70 10.77
N PHE A 616 19.63 -1.65 11.75
CA PHE A 616 19.84 -0.95 13.03
C PHE A 616 20.22 0.53 12.82
N ILE A 617 19.36 1.29 12.13
CA ILE A 617 19.53 2.74 11.93
C ILE A 617 18.89 3.51 13.09
N VAL A 618 17.71 3.07 13.55
CA VAL A 618 16.98 3.72 14.64
C VAL A 618 17.46 3.20 15.99
N THR A 619 17.80 1.92 16.06
CA THR A 619 18.16 1.23 17.29
C THR A 619 19.57 0.69 17.23
N GLU A 620 20.18 0.44 18.40
CA GLU A 620 21.50 -0.18 18.46
C GLU A 620 21.42 -1.67 18.12
N LYS A 621 22.37 -2.15 17.31
CA LYS A 621 22.53 -3.57 17.01
C LYS A 621 22.86 -4.32 18.32
N PRO A 622 22.05 -5.29 18.75
CA PRO A 622 22.37 -6.08 19.94
C PRO A 622 23.63 -6.93 19.76
N ASP A 623 24.43 -7.10 20.81
CA ASP A 623 25.68 -7.88 20.78
C ASP A 623 25.51 -9.34 20.32
N TYR A 624 24.32 -9.91 20.48
CA TYR A 624 24.01 -11.27 20.08
C TYR A 624 23.62 -11.42 18.60
N GLU A 625 23.33 -10.32 17.90
CA GLU A 625 23.08 -10.33 16.46
C GLU A 625 24.41 -10.32 15.71
N LYS A 626 24.62 -11.32 14.85
CA LYS A 626 25.88 -11.48 14.11
C LYS A 626 25.94 -10.56 12.91
#